data_AF-A0A959RLQ3-F1
#
_entry.id   AF-A0A959RLQ3-F1
#
_cell.length_a   1.000
_cell.length_b   1.000
_cell.length_c   1.000
_cell.angle_alpha   90.00
_cell.angle_beta   90.00
_cell.angle_gamma   90.00
#
_symmetry.space_group_name_H-M   'P 1'
#
loop_
_entity.id
_entity.type
_entity.pdbx_description
1 polymer ?
#
loop_
_entity_poly.entity_id
_entity_poly.type
_entity_poly.pdbx_seq_one_letter_code
_entity_poly.pdbx_strand_id
1 'polypeptide(L)'
;QLVEKRVPLFNNKVMAELKKNYPEVSLKINYFKSNKIIPLLTLLIAKAQQRKIINDFDPQILINIFFGSISTIYYEQNNFIENQKTDLKFREVFEILLGGILTKKGKSFLKHKLVSIN
;
A
#
# COMPACT_ATOMS: atom_id res chain seq x y z
N GLN A 1 10.52 6.29 2.05
CA GLN A 1 10.70 7.70 1.61
C GLN A 1 9.86 8.10 0.38
N LEU A 2 9.93 7.43 -0.79
CA LEU A 2 9.18 7.88 -2.00
C LEU A 2 7.73 7.39 -2.08
N VAL A 3 7.42 6.21 -1.53
CA VAL A 3 6.07 5.62 -1.59
C VAL A 3 5.12 6.33 -0.63
N GLU A 4 5.54 6.53 0.62
CA GLU A 4 4.74 7.19 1.68
C GLU A 4 4.19 8.56 1.23
N LYS A 5 5.01 9.40 0.60
CA LYS A 5 4.57 10.74 0.17
C LYS A 5 3.53 10.74 -0.96
N ARG A 6 3.30 9.60 -1.65
CA ARG A 6 2.47 9.53 -2.86
C ARG A 6 1.22 8.65 -2.71
N VAL A 7 1.10 7.84 -1.67
CA VAL A 7 -0.12 7.04 -1.42
C VAL A 7 -1.39 7.88 -1.20
N PRO A 8 -1.37 9.11 -0.63
CA PRO A 8 -2.60 9.89 -0.41
C PRO A 8 -3.42 10.17 -1.69
N LEU A 9 -2.77 10.16 -2.86
CA LEU A 9 -3.39 10.42 -4.16
C LEU A 9 -4.35 9.31 -4.62
N PHE A 10 -4.44 8.18 -3.92
CA PHE A 10 -5.24 7.03 -4.34
C PHE A 10 -6.52 6.80 -3.52
N ASN A 11 -6.86 7.73 -2.62
CA ASN A 11 -8.08 7.70 -1.81
C ASN A 11 -9.32 8.11 -2.63
N ASN A 12 -10.42 7.38 -2.50
CA ASN A 12 -11.69 7.64 -3.19
C ASN A 12 -12.27 9.04 -2.92
N LYS A 13 -12.14 9.60 -1.71
CA LYS A 13 -12.64 10.96 -1.39
C LYS A 13 -11.81 12.03 -2.10
N VAL A 14 -10.48 11.95 -1.99
CA VAL A 14 -9.55 12.85 -2.68
C VAL A 14 -9.74 12.74 -4.20
N MET A 15 -9.93 11.52 -4.71
CA MET A 15 -10.20 11.29 -6.12
C MET A 15 -11.57 11.81 -6.57
N ALA A 16 -12.58 11.82 -5.71
CA ALA A 16 -13.88 12.42 -5.99
C ALA A 16 -13.80 13.95 -6.05
N GLU A 17 -13.06 14.58 -5.13
CA GLU A 17 -12.79 16.02 -5.15
C GLU A 17 -11.94 16.42 -6.36
N LEU A 18 -10.89 15.66 -6.67
CA LEU A 18 -10.08 15.84 -7.88
C LEU A 18 -10.93 15.65 -9.13
N LYS A 19 -11.85 14.67 -9.17
CA LYS A 19 -12.75 14.50 -10.31
C LYS A 19 -13.67 15.71 -10.50
N LYS A 20 -14.11 16.34 -9.41
CA LYS A 20 -14.98 17.52 -9.44
C LYS A 20 -14.23 18.79 -9.86
N ASN A 21 -13.03 19.00 -9.33
CA ASN A 21 -12.31 20.27 -9.48
C ASN A 21 -11.22 20.23 -10.58
N TYR A 22 -10.68 19.04 -10.89
CA TYR A 22 -9.55 18.81 -11.82
C TYR A 22 -9.71 17.46 -12.56
N PRO A 23 -10.76 17.29 -13.39
CA PRO A 23 -11.15 16.00 -13.96
C PRO A 23 -10.04 15.34 -14.80
N GLU A 24 -9.27 16.10 -15.56
CA GLU A 24 -8.14 15.60 -16.34
C GLU A 24 -7.01 15.01 -15.48
N VAL A 25 -6.78 15.58 -14.29
CA VAL A 25 -5.79 15.05 -13.33
C VAL A 25 -6.29 13.75 -12.73
N SER A 26 -7.57 13.71 -12.34
CA SER A 26 -8.23 12.50 -11.82
C SER A 26 -8.17 11.33 -12.82
N LEU A 27 -8.41 11.61 -14.10
CA LEU A 27 -8.31 10.61 -15.18
C LEU A 27 -6.87 10.08 -15.33
N LYS A 28 -5.86 10.95 -15.32
CA LYS A 28 -4.45 10.54 -15.41
C LYS A 28 -4.03 9.65 -14.23
N ILE A 29 -4.44 10.02 -13.01
CA ILE A 29 -4.13 9.24 -11.80
C ILE A 29 -4.81 7.86 -11.87
N ASN A 30 -6.11 7.82 -12.21
CA ASN A 30 -6.83 6.55 -12.37
C ASN A 30 -6.22 5.66 -13.45
N TYR A 31 -5.88 6.25 -14.61
CA TYR A 31 -5.22 5.52 -15.68
C TYR A 31 -3.88 4.93 -15.23
N PHE A 32 -3.04 5.72 -14.54
CA PHE A 32 -1.77 5.25 -14.01
C PHE A 32 -1.96 4.13 -12.97
N LYS A 33 -2.93 4.28 -12.06
CA LYS A 33 -3.26 3.26 -11.05
C LYS A 33 -3.66 1.93 -11.71
N SER A 34 -4.62 1.97 -12.63
CA SER A 34 -5.17 0.76 -13.25
C SER A 34 -4.23 0.10 -14.24
N ASN A 35 -3.41 0.87 -14.97
CA ASN A 35 -2.57 0.32 -16.04
C ASN A 35 -1.12 0.07 -15.63
N LYS A 36 -0.64 0.68 -14.54
CA LYS A 36 0.77 0.56 -14.12
C LYS A 36 0.89 -0.04 -12.73
N ILE A 37 0.19 0.51 -11.74
CA ILE A 37 0.36 0.10 -10.34
C ILE A 37 -0.29 -1.25 -10.05
N ILE A 38 -1.58 -1.41 -10.35
CA ILE A 38 -2.31 -2.66 -10.06
C ILE A 38 -1.69 -3.86 -10.78
N PRO A 39 -1.34 -3.80 -12.09
CA PRO A 39 -0.71 -4.92 -12.77
C PRO A 39 0.65 -5.28 -12.19
N LEU A 40 1.45 -4.27 -11.82
CA LEU A 40 2.75 -4.49 -11.20
C LEU A 40 2.62 -5.18 -9.84
N LEU A 41 1.71 -4.70 -8.98
CA LEU A 41 1.44 -5.30 -7.67
C LEU A 41 0.92 -6.74 -7.81
N THR A 42 0.02 -6.97 -8.75
CA THR A 42 -0.52 -8.30 -9.06
C THR A 42 0.59 -9.27 -9.45
N LEU A 43 1.49 -8.83 -10.36
CA LEU A 43 2.65 -9.63 -10.76
C LEU A 43 3.58 -9.93 -9.57
N LEU A 44 3.84 -8.93 -8.73
CA LEU A 44 4.69 -9.07 -7.54
C LEU A 44 4.13 -10.08 -6.54
N ILE A 45 2.83 -9.99 -6.26
CA ILE A 45 2.11 -10.92 -5.39
C ILE A 45 2.14 -12.33 -5.98
N ALA A 46 1.81 -12.49 -7.26
CA ALA A 46 1.82 -13.79 -7.92
C ALA A 46 3.21 -14.46 -7.87
N LYS A 47 4.28 -13.69 -8.11
CA LYS A 47 5.66 -14.20 -7.99
C LYS A 47 6.03 -14.56 -6.56
N ALA A 48 5.57 -13.78 -5.58
CA ALA A 48 5.80 -14.08 -4.16
C ALA A 48 5.05 -15.35 -3.72
N GLN A 49 3.83 -15.56 -4.20
CA GLN A 49 3.03 -16.76 -3.98
C GLN A 49 3.67 -18.00 -4.62
N GLN A 50 4.11 -17.89 -5.87
CA GLN A 50 4.85 -18.95 -6.56
C GLN A 50 6.09 -19.38 -5.77
N ARG A 51 6.76 -18.43 -5.09
CA ARG A 51 7.94 -18.68 -4.24
C ARG A 51 7.60 -19.10 -2.81
N LYS A 52 6.31 -19.24 -2.47
CA LYS A 52 5.78 -19.54 -1.13
C LYS A 52 6.21 -18.52 -0.06
N ILE A 53 6.35 -17.25 -0.46
CA ILE A 53 6.69 -16.13 0.43
C ILE A 53 5.42 -15.53 1.03
N ILE A 54 4.38 -15.37 0.20
CA ILE A 54 3.04 -14.89 0.59
C ILE A 54 2.06 -16.07 0.50
N ASN A 55 1.08 -16.11 1.39
CA ASN A 55 -0.01 -17.09 1.37
C ASN A 55 -0.86 -16.96 0.08
N ASP A 56 -1.57 -18.04 -0.26
CA ASP A 56 -2.37 -18.11 -1.49
C ASP A 56 -3.72 -17.38 -1.33
N PHE A 57 -3.65 -16.06 -1.30
CA PHE A 57 -4.80 -15.16 -1.33
C PHE A 57 -5.01 -14.61 -2.73
N ASP A 58 -6.24 -14.23 -3.05
CA ASP A 58 -6.49 -13.49 -4.28
C ASP A 58 -5.68 -12.17 -4.30
N PRO A 59 -4.88 -11.91 -5.35
CA PRO A 59 -4.05 -10.71 -5.42
C PRO A 59 -4.84 -9.40 -5.37
N GLN A 60 -6.04 -9.36 -5.95
CA GLN A 60 -6.88 -8.17 -5.97
C GLN A 60 -7.43 -7.87 -4.57
N ILE A 61 -7.80 -8.89 -3.81
CA ILE A 61 -8.18 -8.77 -2.39
C ILE A 61 -7.02 -8.18 -1.58
N LEU A 62 -5.81 -8.73 -1.73
CA LEU A 62 -4.62 -8.20 -1.04
C LEU A 62 -4.36 -6.73 -1.38
N ILE A 63 -4.41 -6.37 -2.67
CA ILE A 63 -4.22 -5.01 -3.14
C ILE A 63 -5.27 -4.06 -2.52
N ASN A 64 -6.54 -4.48 -2.49
CA ASN A 64 -7.63 -3.68 -1.93
C ASN A 64 -7.46 -3.45 -0.43
N ILE A 65 -7.06 -4.48 0.33
CA ILE A 65 -6.79 -4.36 1.77
C ILE A 65 -5.64 -3.39 2.00
N PHE A 66 -4.51 -3.55 1.29
CA PHE A 66 -3.36 -2.66 1.44
C PHE A 66 -3.73 -1.21 1.13
N PHE A 67 -4.39 -0.96 0.00
CA PHE A 67 -4.80 0.41 -0.34
C PHE A 67 -5.80 0.99 0.66
N GLY A 68 -6.78 0.20 1.11
CA GLY A 68 -7.77 0.62 2.09
C GLY A 68 -7.10 1.02 3.41
N SER A 69 -6.30 0.12 3.98
CA SER A 69 -5.61 0.35 5.26
C SER A 69 -4.67 1.55 5.20
N ILE A 70 -3.87 1.69 4.13
CA ILE A 70 -2.97 2.85 4.00
C ILE A 70 -3.78 4.15 3.82
N SER A 71 -4.86 4.13 3.05
CA SER A 71 -5.70 5.31 2.84
C SER A 71 -6.31 5.84 4.14
N THR A 72 -6.67 4.94 5.08
CA THR A 72 -7.20 5.31 6.40
C THR A 72 -6.20 6.11 7.22
N ILE A 73 -4.93 5.66 7.26
CA ILE A 73 -3.85 6.34 8.01
C ILE A 73 -3.68 7.80 7.56
N TYR A 74 -3.70 8.02 6.25
CA TYR A 74 -3.56 9.37 5.68
C TYR A 74 -4.81 10.23 5.90
N TYR A 75 -6.01 9.63 5.91
CA TYR A 75 -7.24 10.38 6.13
C TYR A 75 -7.39 10.86 7.58
N GLU A 76 -7.02 10.02 8.55
CA GLU A 76 -7.08 10.39 9.98
C GLU A 76 -6.20 11.61 10.32
N GLN A 77 -5.17 11.88 9.53
CA GLN A 77 -4.21 12.96 9.78
C GLN A 77 -4.60 14.30 9.20
N ASN A 78 -5.35 14.33 8.10
CA ASN A 78 -5.92 15.58 7.62
C ASN A 78 -6.94 16.16 8.62
N ASN A 79 -7.37 15.37 9.62
CA ASN A 79 -8.24 15.80 10.71
C ASN A 79 -7.51 16.04 12.05
N PHE A 80 -6.20 15.74 12.17
CA PHE A 80 -5.45 15.88 13.44
C PHE A 80 -4.05 16.50 13.23
N ILE A 81 -3.75 17.50 14.06
CA ILE A 81 -2.58 18.40 14.06
C ILE A 81 -1.18 17.71 14.20
N GLU A 82 -1.09 16.38 14.20
CA GLU A 82 0.16 15.64 14.44
C GLU A 82 0.76 15.01 13.15
N ASN A 83 1.38 15.84 12.31
CA ASN A 83 2.13 15.41 11.12
C ASN A 83 3.36 14.51 11.42
N GLN A 84 3.76 14.35 12.69
CA GLN A 84 4.99 13.61 13.05
C GLN A 84 4.76 12.11 13.29
N LYS A 85 3.51 11.63 13.41
CA LYS A 85 3.22 10.20 13.71
C LYS A 85 2.85 9.36 12.49
N THR A 86 2.84 9.94 11.28
CA THR A 86 2.45 9.25 10.05
C THR A 86 3.32 8.09 9.68
N ASP A 87 4.62 8.30 9.75
CA ASP A 87 5.57 7.27 9.35
C ASP A 87 5.51 6.08 10.31
N LEU A 88 5.25 6.34 11.61
CA LEU A 88 5.06 5.31 12.62
C LEU A 88 3.76 4.52 12.39
N LYS A 89 2.62 5.22 12.24
CA LYS A 89 1.32 4.55 11.96
C LYS A 89 1.36 3.76 10.65
N PHE A 90 1.99 4.33 9.61
CA PHE A 90 2.20 3.65 8.34
C PHE A 90 3.02 2.37 8.54
N ARG A 91 4.15 2.45 9.25
CA ARG A 91 4.99 1.29 9.55
C ARG A 91 4.22 0.23 10.33
N GLU A 92 3.49 0.60 11.38
CA GLU A 92 2.69 -0.32 12.19
C GLU A 92 1.65 -1.07 11.34
N VAL A 93 0.86 -0.35 10.56
CA VAL A 93 -0.15 -0.99 9.68
C VAL A 93 0.52 -1.86 8.62
N PHE A 94 1.63 -1.39 8.03
CA PHE A 94 2.36 -2.16 7.04
C PHE A 94 2.93 -3.46 7.63
N GLU A 95 3.47 -3.42 8.85
CA GLU A 95 3.96 -4.59 9.57
C GLU A 95 2.84 -5.56 9.92
N ILE A 96 1.67 -5.07 10.36
CA ILE A 96 0.49 -5.90 10.63
C ILE A 96 0.05 -6.62 9.36
N LEU A 97 -0.08 -5.88 8.25
CA LEU A 97 -0.49 -6.44 6.96
C LEU A 97 0.51 -7.48 6.46
N LEU A 98 1.81 -7.18 6.50
CA LEU A 98 2.86 -8.14 6.15
C LEU A 98 2.82 -9.38 7.06
N GLY A 99 2.64 -9.18 8.36
CA GLY A 99 2.53 -10.26 9.36
C GLY A 99 1.38 -11.22 9.08
N GLY A 100 0.26 -10.72 8.55
CA GLY A 100 -0.91 -11.51 8.16
C GLY A 100 -0.74 -12.27 6.84
N ILE A 101 -0.02 -11.70 5.86
CA ILE A 101 0.07 -12.30 4.52
C ILE A 101 1.28 -13.20 4.32
N LEU A 102 2.36 -13.00 5.07
CA LEU A 102 3.61 -13.74 4.90
C LEU A 102 3.52 -15.16 5.47
N THR A 103 4.08 -16.12 4.74
CA THR A 103 4.31 -17.48 5.25
C THR A 103 5.42 -17.48 6.30
N LYS A 104 5.64 -18.61 6.99
CA LYS A 104 6.84 -18.78 7.87
C LYS A 104 8.15 -18.49 7.11
N LYS A 105 8.24 -18.94 5.86
CA LYS A 105 9.37 -18.66 4.96
C LYS A 105 9.48 -17.18 4.64
N GLY A 106 8.37 -16.52 4.31
CA GLY A 106 8.36 -15.09 4.03
C GLY A 106 8.78 -14.24 5.23
N LYS A 107 8.33 -14.60 6.44
CA LYS A 107 8.72 -13.93 7.70
C LYS A 107 10.22 -14.08 7.99
N SER A 108 10.79 -15.26 7.73
CA SER A 108 12.24 -15.49 7.86
C SER A 108 13.03 -14.62 6.88
N PHE A 109 12.59 -14.51 5.63
CA PHE A 109 13.24 -13.67 4.62
C PHE A 109 13.25 -12.18 5.03
N LEU A 110 12.14 -11.68 5.58
CA LEU A 110 12.03 -10.30 6.08
C LEU A 110 13.00 -10.06 7.25
N LYS A 111 13.06 -10.98 8.22
CA LYS A 111 13.94 -10.89 9.39
C LYS A 111 15.42 -10.90 9.00
N HIS A 112 15.84 -11.78 8.09
CA HIS A 112 17.23 -11.82 7.64
C HIS A 112 17.68 -10.53 6.98
N LYS A 113 16.81 -9.87 6.19
CA LYS A 113 17.15 -8.60 5.54
C LYS A 113 17.21 -7.41 6.49
N LEU A 114 16.39 -7.40 7.55
CA LEU A 114 16.41 -6.34 8.56
C LEU A 114 17.63 -6.44 9.48
N VAL A 115 18.10 -7.65 9.76
CA VAL A 115 19.34 -7.88 10.54
C VAL A 115 20.59 -7.53 9.72
N SER A 116 20.58 -7.69 8.39
CA SER A 116 21.73 -7.35 7.54
C SER A 116 21.89 -5.87 7.20
N ILE A 117 20.98 -5.00 7.66
CA ILE A 117 21.00 -3.55 7.42
C ILE A 117 21.31 -2.76 8.71
N ASN A 118 21.33 -3.45 9.86
CA ASN A 118 21.86 -2.95 11.14
C ASN A 118 23.25 -3.53 11.39
#